data_AF-A0A7C6WUH7-F1
#
_entry.id   AF-A0A7C6WUH7-F1
#
_cell.length_a   1.000
_cell.length_b   1.000
_cell.length_c   1.000
_cell.angle_alpha   90.00
_cell.angle_beta   90.00
_cell.angle_gamma   90.00
#
_symmetry.space_group_name_H-M   'P 1'
#
loop_
_entity.id
_entity.type
_entity.pdbx_description
1 polymer ?
#
loop_
_entity_poly.entity_id
_entity_poly.type
_entity_poly.pdbx_seq_one_letter_code
_entity_poly.pdbx_strand_id
1 'polypeptide(L)'
;AAFLATPRHPLFQNEWVDKSFRNHLAIAPDYAIGWAIRGRSASSGRIVGHTGFTGTSLHFSPRTGAHVVLLTNRVHPTRENMHIADLRREVLNAIFGRIDEV
;
A
#
# COMPACT_ATOMS: atom_id res chain seq x y z
N ALA A 1 1.37 -16.95 5.89
CA ALA A 1 0.69 -15.88 5.14
C ALA A 1 -0.78 -15.84 5.60
N ALA A 2 -1.13 -15.00 6.58
CA ALA A 2 -2.37 -15.15 7.35
C ALA A 2 -3.24 -13.88 7.48
N PHE A 3 -2.93 -12.80 6.75
CA PHE A 3 -3.78 -11.58 6.77
C PHE A 3 -4.73 -11.44 5.59
N LEU A 4 -4.51 -12.18 4.49
CA LEU A 4 -5.38 -12.16 3.30
C LEU A 4 -6.14 -13.47 3.06
N ALA A 5 -5.89 -14.48 3.90
CA ALA A 5 -6.64 -15.73 3.91
C ALA A 5 -7.56 -15.74 5.13
N THR A 6 -8.52 -14.81 5.18
CA THR A 6 -9.60 -14.86 6.17
C THR A 6 -10.78 -15.67 5.61
N PRO A 7 -11.52 -16.40 6.46
CA PRO A 7 -12.71 -17.16 6.07
C PRO A 7 -13.78 -16.20 5.53
N ARG A 8 -14.75 -16.72 4.77
CA ARG A 8 -15.88 -15.97 4.17
C ARG A 8 -16.52 -15.01 5.18
N HIS A 9 -16.05 -13.75 5.24
CA HIS A 9 -16.61 -12.73 6.09
C HIS A 9 -17.88 -12.18 5.41
N PRO A 10 -19.03 -12.08 6.10
CA PRO A 10 -20.31 -11.72 5.47
C PRO A 10 -20.29 -10.38 4.74
N LEU A 11 -19.43 -9.44 5.18
CA LEU A 11 -19.28 -8.12 4.57
C LEU A 11 -18.05 -7.96 3.68
N PHE A 12 -17.03 -8.81 3.85
CA PHE A 12 -15.74 -8.68 3.16
C PHE A 12 -15.42 -9.98 2.44
N GLN A 13 -16.29 -10.31 1.48
CA GLN A 13 -16.04 -11.43 0.58
C GLN A 13 -14.77 -11.14 -0.22
N ASN A 14 -14.00 -12.18 -0.54
CA ASN A 14 -12.73 -12.04 -1.26
C ASN A 14 -12.86 -11.25 -2.57
N GLU A 15 -14.00 -11.37 -3.24
CA GLU A 15 -14.30 -10.60 -4.46
C GLU A 15 -14.26 -9.08 -4.22
N TRP A 16 -14.75 -8.59 -3.08
CA TRP A 16 -14.74 -7.17 -2.75
C TRP A 16 -13.33 -6.66 -2.44
N VAL A 17 -12.52 -7.49 -1.79
CA VAL A 17 -11.10 -7.19 -1.55
C VAL A 17 -10.37 -7.07 -2.90
N ASP A 18 -10.56 -8.04 -3.79
CA ASP A 18 -9.95 -8.06 -5.11
C ASP A 18 -10.41 -6.90 -6.00
N LYS A 19 -11.69 -6.54 -5.95
CA LYS A 19 -12.23 -5.36 -6.65
C LYS A 19 -11.64 -4.07 -6.09
N SER A 20 -11.46 -3.98 -4.77
CA SER A 20 -10.92 -2.77 -4.15
C SER A 20 -9.50 -2.46 -4.64
N PHE A 21 -8.70 -3.48 -4.97
CA PHE A 21 -7.33 -3.34 -5.45
C PHE A 21 -7.19 -2.98 -6.93
N ARG A 22 -8.30 -2.82 -7.67
CA ARG A 22 -8.31 -2.47 -9.10
C ARG A 22 -8.62 -1.01 -9.30
N ASN A 23 -8.00 -0.41 -10.31
CA ASN A 23 -8.41 0.89 -10.79
C ASN A 23 -9.80 0.78 -11.45
N HIS A 24 -10.67 1.74 -11.15
CA HIS A 24 -12.00 1.90 -11.76
C HIS A 24 -12.15 3.28 -12.41
N LEU A 25 -11.06 4.04 -12.52
CA LEU A 25 -11.05 5.44 -12.92
C LEU A 25 -10.13 5.63 -14.13
N ALA A 26 -10.70 5.99 -15.28
CA ALA A 26 -9.94 6.23 -16.51
C ALA A 26 -8.92 7.37 -16.39
N ILE A 27 -9.19 8.36 -15.52
CA ILE A 27 -8.38 9.59 -15.36
C ILE A 27 -7.30 9.49 -14.27
N ALA A 28 -7.27 8.39 -13.51
CA ALA A 28 -6.44 8.27 -12.32
C ALA A 28 -5.92 6.82 -12.18
N PRO A 29 -5.06 6.37 -13.12
CA PRO A 29 -4.67 4.96 -13.26
C PRO A 29 -3.95 4.40 -12.02
N ASP A 30 -3.34 5.27 -11.22
CA ASP A 30 -2.60 4.91 -10.01
C ASP A 30 -3.47 4.82 -8.75
N TYR A 31 -4.80 4.89 -8.90
CA TYR A 31 -5.73 4.82 -7.78
C TYR A 31 -6.76 3.69 -7.95
N ALA A 32 -7.04 3.03 -6.84
CA ALA A 32 -8.08 2.03 -6.66
C ALA A 32 -9.08 2.50 -5.59
N ILE A 33 -10.04 1.65 -5.20
CA ILE A 33 -11.02 2.02 -4.16
C ILE A 33 -10.31 2.06 -2.81
N GLY A 34 -9.96 3.26 -2.35
CA GLY A 34 -9.29 3.47 -1.07
C GLY A 34 -7.79 3.16 -1.09
N TRP A 35 -7.18 2.94 -2.25
CA TRP A 35 -5.75 2.61 -2.36
C TRP A 35 -5.06 3.41 -3.46
N ALA A 36 -3.79 3.76 -3.22
CA ALA A 36 -2.85 4.08 -4.26
C ALA A 36 -2.18 2.79 -4.76
N ILE A 37 -2.02 2.67 -6.07
CA ILE A 37 -1.36 1.58 -6.76
C ILE A 37 0.08 2.01 -7.04
N ARG A 38 1.06 1.14 -6.78
CA ARG A 38 2.49 1.35 -7.01
C ARG A 38 3.15 0.10 -7.60
N GLY A 39 4.28 0.30 -8.27
CA GLY A 39 5.14 -0.77 -8.75
C GLY A 39 4.55 -1.50 -9.96
N ARG A 40 5.26 -1.41 -11.09
CA ARG A 40 4.99 -2.22 -12.30
C ARG A 40 6.03 -3.33 -12.51
N SER A 41 6.95 -3.49 -11.56
CA SER A 41 8.04 -4.45 -11.67
C SER A 41 7.52 -5.89 -11.74
N ALA A 42 8.10 -6.65 -12.68
CA ALA A 42 7.83 -8.06 -12.87
C ALA A 42 8.23 -8.93 -11.66
N SER A 43 9.02 -8.43 -10.70
CA SER A 43 9.41 -9.15 -9.48
C SER A 43 8.49 -8.84 -8.28
N SER A 44 8.20 -7.56 -8.00
CA SER A 44 7.37 -7.15 -6.86
C SER A 44 5.86 -7.36 -7.11
N GLY A 45 5.45 -7.36 -8.38
CA GLY A 45 4.05 -7.25 -8.77
C GLY A 45 3.43 -5.91 -8.37
N ARG A 46 2.11 -5.79 -8.60
CA ARG A 46 1.31 -4.63 -8.19
C ARG A 46 1.27 -4.51 -6.67
N ILE A 47 1.61 -3.35 -6.15
CA ILE A 47 1.52 -3.00 -4.73
C ILE A 47 0.34 -2.04 -4.57
N VAL A 48 -0.51 -2.29 -3.57
CA VAL A 48 -1.60 -1.39 -3.19
C VAL A 48 -1.36 -0.89 -1.78
N GLY A 49 -1.65 0.38 -1.52
CA GLY A 49 -1.45 0.91 -0.17
C GLY A 49 -2.00 2.31 0.03
N HIS A 50 -1.94 2.76 1.28
CA HIS A 50 -2.42 4.07 1.70
C HIS A 50 -1.43 4.69 2.69
N THR A 51 -1.15 5.98 2.51
CA THR A 51 -0.37 6.76 3.48
C THR A 51 -1.27 7.72 4.22
N GLY A 52 -1.21 7.74 5.54
CA GLY A 52 -1.84 8.74 6.39
C GLY A 52 -0.96 9.96 6.57
N PHE A 53 -1.60 11.12 6.71
CA PHE A 53 -0.94 12.40 6.90
C PHE A 53 0.01 12.41 8.11
N THR A 54 -0.43 11.85 9.24
CA THR A 54 0.30 11.88 10.51
C THR A 54 1.45 10.89 10.59
N GLY A 55 1.61 9.96 9.64
CA GLY A 55 2.73 9.02 9.64
C GLY A 55 2.38 7.60 9.23
N THR A 56 1.11 7.18 9.38
CA THR A 56 0.63 5.85 8.96
C THR A 56 1.00 5.54 7.51
N SER A 57 1.43 4.32 7.23
CA SER A 57 1.66 3.81 5.89
C SER A 57 1.39 2.32 5.90
N LEU A 58 0.56 1.83 4.99
CA LEU A 58 0.16 0.43 4.91
C LEU A 58 0.16 0.00 3.45
N HIS A 59 0.77 -1.14 3.16
CA HIS A 59 0.98 -1.61 1.80
C HIS A 59 0.92 -3.14 1.70
N PHE A 60 0.42 -3.64 0.57
CA PHE A 60 0.22 -5.07 0.30
C PHE A 60 0.62 -5.40 -1.14
N SER A 61 1.25 -6.56 -1.35
CA SER A 61 1.43 -7.16 -2.67
C SER A 61 0.60 -8.45 -2.74
N PRO A 62 -0.56 -8.44 -3.42
CA PRO A 62 -1.39 -9.65 -3.57
C PRO A 62 -0.65 -10.79 -4.28
N ARG A 63 0.33 -10.46 -5.13
CA ARG A 63 1.11 -11.44 -5.89
C ARG A 63 2.09 -12.21 -5.00
N THR A 64 2.76 -11.52 -4.07
CA THR A 64 3.81 -12.13 -3.22
C THR A 64 3.29 -12.47 -1.82
N GLY A 65 2.13 -11.96 -1.42
CA GLY A 65 1.61 -12.05 -0.05
C GLY A 65 2.35 -11.16 0.97
N ALA A 66 3.36 -10.42 0.52
CA ALA A 66 4.09 -9.48 1.36
C ALA A 66 3.21 -8.30 1.75
N HIS A 67 3.39 -7.82 2.97
CA HIS A 67 2.65 -6.70 3.53
C HIS A 67 3.50 -5.97 4.57
N VAL A 68 3.24 -4.67 4.73
CA VAL A 68 3.91 -3.83 5.73
C VAL A 68 2.94 -2.79 6.25
N VAL A 69 3.03 -2.54 7.56
CA VAL A 69 2.34 -1.44 8.24
C VAL A 69 3.40 -0.68 9.04
N LEU A 70 3.58 0.60 8.72
CA LEU A 70 4.46 1.53 9.40
C LEU A 70 3.61 2.57 10.13
N LEU A 71 3.72 2.60 11.46
CA LEU A 71 3.04 3.56 12.32
C LEU A 71 4.07 4.51 12.90
N THR A 72 3.97 5.78 12.53
CA THR A 72 4.87 6.85 12.98
C THR A 72 4.07 8.09 13.31
N ASN A 73 4.74 9.09 13.89
CA ASN A 73 4.19 10.41 14.11
C ASN A 73 5.05 11.47 13.42
N ARG A 74 4.78 11.73 12.14
CA ARG A 74 5.41 12.78 11.33
C ARG A 74 5.23 14.18 11.94
N VAL A 75 4.14 14.42 12.67
CA VAL A 75 3.78 15.77 13.12
C VAL A 75 4.42 16.18 14.45
N HIS A 76 5.21 15.30 15.07
CA HIS A 76 5.97 15.62 16.27
C HIS A 76 7.44 15.94 15.93
N PRO A 77 8.02 17.03 16.47
CA PRO A 77 7.39 18.08 17.27
C PRO A 77 6.57 19.09 16.43
N THR A 78 6.81 19.15 15.12
CA THR A 78 6.07 20.03 14.19
C THR A 78 5.65 19.26 12.93
N ARG A 79 4.65 19.79 12.20
CA ARG A 79 4.17 19.25 10.92
C ARG A 79 5.10 19.52 9.73
N GLU A 80 6.28 20.10 9.95
CA GLU A 80 7.22 20.48 8.90
C GLU A 80 8.21 19.35 8.55
N ASN A 81 8.26 18.28 9.35
CA ASN A 81 9.11 17.12 9.09
C ASN A 81 8.72 16.42 7.77
N MET A 82 9.62 16.42 6.79
CA MET A 82 9.43 15.76 5.49
C MET A 82 10.17 14.42 5.35
N HIS A 83 11.00 14.04 6.32
CA HIS A 83 11.85 12.84 6.28
C HIS A 83 11.04 11.53 6.22
N ILE A 84 9.76 11.57 6.58
CA ILE A 84 8.88 10.40 6.51
C ILE A 84 8.72 9.86 5.08
N ALA A 85 8.88 10.71 4.05
CA ALA A 85 8.80 10.27 2.66
C ALA A 85 9.92 9.28 2.32
N ASP A 86 11.15 9.61 2.71
CA ASP A 86 12.32 8.78 2.47
C ASP A 86 12.24 7.47 3.25
N LEU A 87 11.87 7.53 4.54
CA LEU A 87 11.68 6.34 5.37
C LEU A 87 10.64 5.38 4.77
N ARG A 88 9.50 5.92 4.29
CA ARG A 88 8.47 5.10 3.64
C ARG A 88 9.01 4.41 2.40
N ARG A 89 9.73 5.13 1.54
CA ARG A 89 10.33 4.56 0.33
C ARG A 89 11.36 3.48 0.65
N GLU A 90 12.23 3.71 1.62
CA GLU A 90 13.25 2.75 2.05
C GLU A 90 12.63 1.47 2.60
N VAL A 91 11.65 1.60 3.50
CA VAL A 91 10.90 0.46 4.04
C VAL A 91 10.21 -0.32 2.92
N LEU A 92 9.56 0.37 1.98
CA LEU A 92 8.89 -0.30 0.87
C LEU A 92 9.87 -1.03 -0.04
N ASN A 93 11.02 -0.43 -0.35
CA ASN A 93 12.06 -1.06 -1.15
C ASN A 93 12.68 -2.28 -0.44
N ALA A 94 12.83 -2.23 0.88
CA ALA A 94 13.34 -3.35 1.67
C ALA A 94 12.39 -4.56 1.68
N ILE A 95 11.07 -4.31 1.70
CA ILE A 95 10.06 -5.37 1.78
C ILE A 95 9.67 -5.90 0.39
N PHE A 96 9.49 -5.01 -0.59
CA PHE A 96 8.95 -5.37 -1.91
C PHE A 96 9.99 -5.41 -3.03
N GLY A 97 11.26 -5.07 -2.73
CA GLY A 97 12.29 -4.81 -3.74
C GLY A 97 12.12 -3.42 -4.38
N ARG A 98 12.99 -3.07 -5.34
CA ARG A 98 12.94 -1.77 -6.02
C ARG A 98 11.55 -1.54 -6.62
N ILE A 99 10.82 -0.59 -6.07
CA ILE A 99 9.56 -0.12 -6.63
C ILE A 99 9.90 1.06 -7.53
N ASP A 100 9.62 0.93 -8.82
CA ASP A 100 9.68 2.08 -9.72
C ASP A 100 8.56 3.05 -9.29
N GLU A 101 8.95 4.26 -8.89
CA GLU A 101 8.01 5.37 -8.73
C GLU A 101 7.52 5.77 -10.13
N VAL A 102 6.23 6.11 -10.23
CA VAL A 102 5.67 6.75 -11.42
C VAL A 102 6.17 8.18 -11.49
#